data_AF-A0A7C7I853-F1
#
_entry.id   AF-A0A7C7I853-F1
#
_cell.length_a   1.000
_cell.length_b   1.000
_cell.length_c   1.000
_cell.angle_alpha   90.00
_cell.angle_beta   90.00
_cell.angle_gamma   90.00
#
_symmetry.space_group_name_H-M   'P 1'
#
loop_
_entity.id
_entity.type
_entity.pdbx_description
1 polymer ?
#
loop_
_entity_poly.entity_id
_entity_poly.type
_entity_poly.pdbx_seq_one_letter_code
_entity_poly.pdbx_strand_id
1 'polypeptide(L)'
;MMRFFLFTLFLSFFGCTKPDHQDLLLHKLTAKISEYDGYLIDRPIGLHRMQGYTQTDSSFGIIAVHGYYPSAWPTKGFEWVAPMKDLARLERPVWWFRHNWFNCPDSSIAYLRSQIETLIHNNPHLDSLWVIGHSLGGLIVSNFAELWDNEFPVAVHAIAAPLKGISRQLQECKSKGKNLYLINESVRYIQWRTDYKEDGAFKHLEQDPQDVILKNGKYVLLPKTWNERRLGHTLSIQWVVDQLQ
;
A
#
# COMPACT_ATOMS: atom_id res chain seq x y z
N MET A 1 -41.33 18.44 -47.91
CA MET A 1 -41.92 18.24 -46.57
C MET A 1 -40.78 17.86 -45.63
N MET A 2 -40.34 18.81 -44.79
CA MET A 2 -39.09 18.76 -44.03
C MET A 2 -39.30 17.94 -42.75
N ARG A 3 -38.61 16.80 -42.60
CA ARG A 3 -38.64 15.98 -41.38
C ARG A 3 -37.66 16.57 -40.37
N PHE A 4 -38.19 17.19 -39.31
CA PHE A 4 -37.44 17.55 -38.11
C PHE A 4 -36.99 16.27 -37.39
N PHE A 5 -35.67 16.07 -37.27
CA PHE A 5 -35.11 15.09 -36.35
C PHE A 5 -34.95 15.75 -34.97
N LEU A 6 -35.72 15.30 -33.98
CA LEU A 6 -35.49 15.64 -32.57
C LEU A 6 -34.21 14.92 -32.11
N PHE A 7 -33.15 15.69 -31.85
CA PHE A 7 -31.96 15.20 -31.15
C PHE A 7 -32.25 15.16 -29.65
N THR A 8 -32.44 13.98 -29.08
CA THR A 8 -32.53 13.80 -27.62
C THR A 8 -31.12 13.74 -27.06
N LEU A 9 -30.71 14.81 -26.37
CA LEU A 9 -29.44 14.91 -25.67
C LEU A 9 -29.48 14.02 -24.41
N PHE A 10 -28.87 12.84 -24.46
CA PHE A 10 -28.67 12.01 -23.26
C PHE A 10 -27.58 12.65 -22.38
N LEU A 11 -28.01 13.45 -21.41
CA LEU A 11 -27.17 13.89 -20.29
C LEU A 11 -26.85 12.68 -19.41
N SER A 12 -25.65 12.12 -19.61
CA SER A 12 -25.10 11.11 -18.72
C SER A 12 -24.67 11.79 -17.42
N PHE A 13 -25.48 11.61 -16.37
CA PHE A 13 -25.09 12.00 -15.02
C PHE A 13 -23.97 11.06 -14.54
N PHE A 14 -22.72 11.51 -14.65
CA PHE A 14 -21.63 10.94 -13.86
C PHE A 14 -21.91 11.29 -12.39
N GLY A 15 -22.57 10.39 -11.68
CA GLY A 15 -22.73 10.49 -10.24
C GLY A 15 -21.36 10.37 -9.58
N CYS A 16 -20.82 11.46 -9.04
CA CYS A 16 -19.76 11.40 -8.05
C CYS A 16 -20.34 10.72 -6.80
N THR A 17 -20.12 9.42 -6.65
CA THR A 17 -20.34 8.74 -5.37
C THR A 17 -19.38 9.37 -4.36
N LYS A 18 -19.92 10.09 -3.38
CA LYS A 18 -19.12 10.54 -2.25
C LYS A 18 -18.55 9.30 -1.54
N PRO A 19 -17.28 9.30 -1.13
CA PRO A 19 -16.74 8.18 -0.37
C PRO A 19 -17.56 7.97 0.89
N ASP A 20 -18.02 6.74 1.11
CA ASP A 20 -19.01 6.41 2.13
C ASP A 20 -18.39 6.39 3.54
N HIS A 21 -17.06 6.33 3.65
CA HIS A 21 -16.35 6.30 4.92
C HIS A 21 -15.39 7.48 5.10
N GLN A 22 -15.73 8.36 6.05
CA GLN A 22 -14.88 9.48 6.46
C GLN A 22 -14.02 9.16 7.69
N ASP A 23 -14.45 8.21 8.53
CA ASP A 23 -13.72 7.75 9.70
C ASP A 23 -12.86 6.51 9.40
N LEU A 24 -11.89 6.23 10.25
CA LEU A 24 -11.13 4.97 10.25
C LEU A 24 -11.08 4.44 11.69
N LEU A 25 -12.09 3.68 12.09
CA LEU A 25 -12.23 3.16 13.46
C LEU A 25 -11.83 1.69 13.53
N LEU A 26 -10.97 1.34 14.50
CA LEU A 26 -10.49 -0.03 14.70
C LEU A 26 -11.64 -1.04 14.83
N HIS A 27 -12.70 -0.70 15.57
CA HIS A 27 -13.83 -1.61 15.81
C HIS A 27 -14.70 -1.85 14.56
N LYS A 28 -14.61 -0.98 13.54
CA LYS A 28 -15.33 -1.14 12.26
C LYS A 28 -14.61 -2.06 11.27
N LEU A 29 -13.34 -2.41 11.53
CA LEU A 29 -12.63 -3.39 10.71
C LEU A 29 -13.21 -4.79 10.94
N THR A 30 -14.08 -5.27 10.07
CA THR A 30 -14.67 -6.62 10.18
C THR A 30 -13.74 -7.70 9.63
N ALA A 31 -13.48 -8.74 10.44
CA ALA A 31 -12.66 -9.89 10.02
C ALA A 31 -13.46 -10.91 9.19
N LYS A 32 -14.77 -10.68 8.97
CA LYS A 32 -15.62 -11.56 8.18
C LYS A 32 -15.73 -11.01 6.76
N ILE A 33 -15.22 -11.75 5.81
CA ILE A 33 -15.20 -11.34 4.39
C ILE A 33 -16.59 -11.08 3.82
N SER A 34 -17.62 -11.81 4.28
CA SER A 34 -19.01 -11.65 3.86
C SER A 34 -19.66 -10.35 4.34
N GLU A 35 -19.09 -9.72 5.37
CA GLU A 35 -19.57 -8.46 5.95
C GLU A 35 -18.69 -7.27 5.55
N TYR A 36 -17.60 -7.50 4.81
CA TYR A 36 -16.67 -6.44 4.41
C TYR A 36 -17.21 -5.67 3.21
N ASP A 37 -17.35 -4.36 3.39
CA ASP A 37 -17.97 -3.41 2.46
C ASP A 37 -16.93 -2.56 1.69
N GLY A 38 -15.64 -2.81 1.90
CA GLY A 38 -14.59 -1.96 1.35
C GLY A 38 -14.13 -0.84 2.29
N TYR A 39 -14.45 -0.92 3.59
CA TYR A 39 -14.14 0.10 4.60
C TYR A 39 -12.76 0.78 4.50
N LEU A 40 -11.69 0.03 4.20
CA LEU A 40 -10.35 0.61 4.04
C LEU A 40 -10.18 1.39 2.73
N ILE A 41 -10.87 1.00 1.67
CA ILE A 41 -10.70 1.53 0.32
C ILE A 41 -11.72 2.62 -0.03
N ASP A 42 -12.96 2.53 0.46
CA ASP A 42 -13.99 3.52 0.14
C ASP A 42 -13.87 4.79 0.99
N ARG A 43 -12.79 5.54 0.72
CA ARG A 43 -12.44 6.80 1.36
C ARG A 43 -11.68 7.70 0.40
N PRO A 44 -11.61 9.03 0.65
CA PRO A 44 -10.84 9.94 -0.19
C PRO A 44 -9.37 9.54 -0.31
N ILE A 45 -8.72 9.94 -1.41
CA ILE A 45 -7.26 9.86 -1.55
C ILE A 45 -6.62 10.70 -0.43
N GLY A 46 -5.59 10.17 0.24
CA GLY A 46 -4.95 10.84 1.38
C GLY A 46 -4.50 9.88 2.46
N LEU A 47 -3.92 10.46 3.50
CA LEU A 47 -3.49 9.75 4.70
C LEU A 47 -4.58 9.81 5.78
N HIS A 48 -5.05 8.65 6.23
CA HIS A 48 -6.17 8.53 7.17
C HIS A 48 -5.69 7.94 8.48
N ARG A 49 -5.82 8.68 9.58
CA ARG A 49 -5.40 8.20 10.91
C ARG A 49 -6.44 7.23 11.46
N MET A 50 -5.99 6.07 11.93
CA MET A 50 -6.85 5.13 12.63
C MET A 50 -7.13 5.60 14.06
N GLN A 51 -8.36 5.39 14.51
CA GLN A 51 -8.87 5.76 15.83
C GLN A 51 -9.54 4.56 16.52
N GLY A 52 -9.92 4.73 17.79
CA GLY A 52 -10.66 3.72 18.55
C GLY A 52 -9.77 2.69 19.27
N TYR A 53 -8.55 3.08 19.63
CA TYR A 53 -7.63 2.32 20.48
C TYR A 53 -6.75 3.28 21.29
N THR A 54 -6.21 2.80 22.40
CA THR A 54 -5.27 3.56 23.25
C THR A 54 -3.91 3.62 22.57
N GLN A 55 -3.32 4.82 22.52
CA GLN A 55 -1.95 5.04 22.05
C GLN A 55 -1.09 5.36 23.27
N THR A 56 -0.12 4.50 23.57
CA THR A 56 0.71 4.61 24.78
C THR A 56 2.14 5.05 24.48
N ASP A 57 2.60 4.91 23.23
CA ASP A 57 3.82 5.55 22.77
C ASP A 57 3.60 6.14 21.37
N SER A 58 4.22 7.30 21.16
CA SER A 58 4.14 8.08 19.93
C SER A 58 5.53 8.49 19.43
N SER A 59 6.57 7.75 19.82
CA SER A 59 7.96 7.89 19.34
C SER A 59 8.09 7.45 17.89
N PHE A 60 7.25 6.52 17.42
CA PHE A 60 7.15 6.23 16.00
C PHE A 60 5.71 6.04 15.53
N GLY A 61 5.49 6.42 14.28
CA GLY A 61 4.23 6.26 13.58
C GLY A 61 4.31 5.16 12.51
N ILE A 62 3.17 4.60 12.13
CA ILE A 62 3.08 3.52 11.14
C ILE A 62 2.14 3.91 10.00
N ILE A 63 2.60 3.81 8.76
CA ILE A 63 1.83 4.11 7.56
C ILE A 63 1.72 2.83 6.72
N ALA A 64 0.49 2.36 6.50
CA ALA A 64 0.21 1.25 5.61
C ALA A 64 -0.20 1.74 4.21
N VAL A 65 0.38 1.15 3.17
CA VAL A 65 0.21 1.51 1.76
C VAL A 65 -0.27 0.29 0.97
N HIS A 66 -1.48 0.37 0.45
CA HIS A 66 -2.14 -0.77 -0.19
C HIS A 66 -1.65 -1.05 -1.61
N GLY A 67 -2.00 -2.24 -2.13
CA GLY A 67 -1.65 -2.68 -3.48
C GLY A 67 -2.62 -2.24 -4.58
N TYR A 68 -2.52 -2.91 -5.73
CA TYR A 68 -3.44 -2.75 -6.85
C TYR A 68 -4.70 -3.62 -6.64
N TYR A 69 -5.87 -3.07 -6.98
CA TYR A 69 -7.12 -3.82 -6.97
C TYR A 69 -7.80 -3.78 -8.34
N PRO A 70 -8.09 -4.93 -8.97
CA PRO A 70 -8.94 -4.97 -10.15
C PRO A 70 -10.31 -4.35 -9.88
N SER A 71 -10.90 -3.62 -10.83
CA SER A 71 -12.18 -2.92 -10.63
C SER A 71 -13.30 -3.86 -10.15
N ALA A 72 -13.33 -5.09 -10.67
CA ALA A 72 -14.32 -6.11 -10.31
C ALA A 72 -14.03 -6.86 -9.00
N TRP A 73 -12.94 -6.57 -8.29
CA TRP A 73 -12.61 -7.26 -7.05
C TRP A 73 -13.55 -6.78 -5.92
N PRO A 74 -14.36 -7.64 -5.31
CA PRO A 74 -15.40 -7.21 -4.37
C PRO A 74 -14.84 -6.79 -3.00
N THR A 75 -13.73 -7.39 -2.57
CA THR A 75 -13.21 -7.26 -1.20
C THR A 75 -11.90 -6.47 -1.14
N LYS A 76 -11.83 -5.34 -1.86
CA LYS A 76 -10.61 -4.53 -1.99
C LYS A 76 -10.13 -4.06 -0.61
N GLY A 77 -8.89 -4.36 -0.23
CA GLY A 77 -8.31 -3.98 1.06
C GLY A 77 -8.66 -4.92 2.21
N PHE A 78 -9.49 -5.94 2.00
CA PHE A 78 -9.82 -6.89 3.06
C PHE A 78 -8.57 -7.57 3.63
N GLU A 79 -7.55 -7.81 2.81
CA GLU A 79 -6.30 -8.42 3.24
C GLU A 79 -5.52 -7.63 4.28
N TRP A 80 -5.80 -6.33 4.36
CA TRP A 80 -5.19 -5.44 5.35
C TRP A 80 -5.98 -5.39 6.65
N VAL A 81 -7.20 -5.94 6.74
CA VAL A 81 -8.02 -5.84 7.95
C VAL A 81 -7.33 -6.43 9.18
N ALA A 82 -6.86 -7.69 9.11
CA ALA A 82 -6.16 -8.31 10.24
C ALA A 82 -4.80 -7.63 10.52
N PRO A 83 -3.93 -7.37 9.51
CA PRO A 83 -2.69 -6.62 9.72
C PRO A 83 -2.90 -5.25 10.36
N MET A 84 -3.90 -4.48 9.93
CA MET A 84 -4.20 -3.15 10.47
C MET A 84 -4.65 -3.21 11.94
N LYS A 85 -5.38 -4.27 12.33
CA LYS A 85 -5.71 -4.51 13.75
C LYS A 85 -4.48 -4.82 14.58
N ASP A 86 -3.58 -5.63 14.05
CA ASP A 86 -2.37 -6.04 14.77
C ASP A 86 -1.37 -4.88 14.88
N LEU A 87 -1.24 -4.05 13.84
CA LEU A 87 -0.47 -2.80 13.93
C LEU A 87 -1.05 -1.85 14.99
N ALA A 88 -2.37 -1.77 15.15
CA ALA A 88 -2.98 -0.95 16.19
C ALA A 88 -2.71 -1.49 17.61
N ARG A 89 -2.48 -2.80 17.78
CA ARG A 89 -2.10 -3.40 19.07
C ARG A 89 -0.69 -3.05 19.52
N LEU A 90 0.14 -2.50 18.63
CA LEU A 90 1.41 -1.89 19.03
C LEU A 90 1.20 -0.60 19.84
N GLU A 91 -0.04 -0.10 19.93
CA GLU A 91 -0.39 1.13 20.65
C GLU A 91 0.43 2.34 20.16
N ARG A 92 0.78 2.33 18.87
CA ARG A 92 1.42 3.42 18.14
C ARG A 92 0.42 4.09 17.20
N PRO A 93 0.61 5.37 16.83
CA PRO A 93 -0.19 6.00 15.79
C PRO A 93 -0.09 5.24 14.45
N VAL A 94 -1.24 4.77 13.94
CA VAL A 94 -1.34 4.09 12.64
C VAL A 94 -2.14 4.92 11.64
N TRP A 95 -1.65 5.02 10.41
CA TRP A 95 -2.31 5.63 9.27
C TRP A 95 -2.45 4.66 8.10
N TRP A 96 -3.53 4.87 7.34
CA TRP A 96 -3.80 4.21 6.08
C TRP A 96 -3.65 5.19 4.94
N PHE A 97 -2.77 4.89 3.98
CA PHE A 97 -2.57 5.73 2.79
C PHE A 97 -3.41 5.22 1.62
N ARG A 98 -4.42 6.02 1.25
CA ARG A 98 -5.30 5.78 0.13
C ARG A 98 -4.77 6.51 -1.10
N HIS A 99 -4.46 5.78 -2.17
CA HIS A 99 -3.92 6.37 -3.41
C HIS A 99 -4.64 5.86 -4.67
N ASN A 100 -4.67 6.65 -5.75
CA ASN A 100 -5.24 6.17 -7.00
C ASN A 100 -4.32 5.13 -7.65
N TRP A 101 -4.68 3.84 -7.56
CA TRP A 101 -3.90 2.73 -8.10
C TRP A 101 -4.12 2.48 -9.60
N PHE A 102 -5.02 3.22 -10.25
CA PHE A 102 -5.19 3.18 -11.71
C PHE A 102 -4.23 4.13 -12.45
N ASN A 103 -3.65 5.10 -11.73
CA ASN A 103 -2.68 6.04 -12.29
C ASN A 103 -1.26 5.48 -12.22
N CYS A 104 -0.35 6.10 -12.96
CA CYS A 104 1.08 5.83 -12.79
C CYS A 104 1.53 6.04 -11.33
N PRO A 105 2.40 5.17 -10.80
CA PRO A 105 2.84 5.23 -9.40
C PRO A 105 3.50 6.56 -9.04
N ASP A 106 4.09 7.26 -10.01
CA ASP A 106 4.78 8.55 -9.85
C ASP A 106 3.96 9.56 -9.04
N SER A 107 2.67 9.68 -9.37
CA SER A 107 1.75 10.58 -8.67
C SER A 107 1.52 10.17 -7.21
N SER A 108 1.42 8.86 -6.96
CA SER A 108 1.23 8.30 -5.62
C SER A 108 2.49 8.43 -4.77
N ILE A 109 3.69 8.29 -5.38
CA ILE A 109 4.98 8.46 -4.71
C ILE A 109 5.18 9.91 -4.26
N ALA A 110 4.98 10.87 -5.18
CA ALA A 110 5.10 12.29 -4.86
C ALA A 110 4.08 12.72 -3.79
N TYR A 111 2.85 12.21 -3.89
CA TYR A 111 1.82 12.52 -2.92
C TYR A 111 2.08 11.89 -1.55
N LEU A 112 2.55 10.63 -1.50
CA LEU A 112 2.96 9.97 -0.24
C LEU A 112 4.03 10.79 0.47
N ARG A 113 5.08 11.21 -0.25
CA ARG A 113 6.15 12.04 0.30
C ARG A 113 5.60 13.34 0.90
N SER A 114 4.79 14.09 0.15
CA SER A 114 4.19 15.34 0.64
C SER A 114 3.29 15.14 1.87
N GLN A 115 2.52 14.06 1.91
CA GLN A 115 1.69 13.71 3.07
C GLN A 115 2.53 13.35 4.30
N ILE A 116 3.65 12.64 4.11
CA ILE A 116 4.60 12.31 5.18
C ILE A 116 5.29 13.55 5.72
N GLU A 117 5.77 14.46 4.86
CA GLU A 117 6.38 15.73 5.28
C GLU A 117 5.38 16.56 6.12
N THR A 118 4.12 16.64 5.67
CA THR A 118 3.04 17.30 6.41
C THR A 118 2.74 16.62 7.74
N LEU A 119 2.73 15.27 7.77
CA LEU A 119 2.50 14.51 8.99
C LEU A 119 3.61 14.79 10.00
N ILE A 120 4.88 14.72 9.60
CA ILE A 120 6.02 14.97 10.49
C ILE A 120 5.93 16.38 11.08
N HIS A 121 5.67 17.38 10.25
CA HIS A 121 5.52 18.77 10.70
C HIS A 121 4.40 18.92 11.75
N ASN A 122 3.27 18.26 11.54
CA ASN A 122 2.11 18.33 12.43
C ASN A 122 2.23 17.44 13.68
N ASN A 123 3.23 16.56 13.73
CA ASN A 123 3.43 15.61 14.83
C ASN A 123 4.91 15.66 15.28
N PRO A 124 5.38 16.80 15.83
CA PRO A 124 6.79 17.00 16.21
C PRO A 124 7.26 16.09 17.35
N HIS A 125 6.37 15.29 17.94
CA HIS A 125 6.66 14.30 18.98
C HIS A 125 7.08 12.94 18.41
N LEU A 126 6.95 12.71 17.10
CA LEU A 126 7.42 11.49 16.45
C LEU A 126 8.93 11.59 16.23
N ASP A 127 9.65 10.54 16.58
CA ASP A 127 11.09 10.40 16.32
C ASP A 127 11.37 9.64 15.02
N SER A 128 10.43 8.80 14.56
CA SER A 128 10.57 8.05 13.31
C SER A 128 9.23 7.58 12.71
N LEU A 129 9.29 7.04 11.50
CA LEU A 129 8.14 6.43 10.83
C LEU A 129 8.46 5.04 10.28
N TRP A 130 7.47 4.15 10.31
CA TRP A 130 7.43 2.93 9.51
C TRP A 130 6.49 3.14 8.33
N VAL A 131 6.93 2.83 7.12
CA VAL A 131 6.13 2.91 5.89
C VAL A 131 6.10 1.52 5.25
N ILE A 132 4.94 0.87 5.32
CA ILE A 132 4.75 -0.53 4.96
C ILE A 132 3.88 -0.59 3.71
N GLY A 133 4.46 -1.02 2.60
CA GLY A 133 3.77 -1.13 1.31
C GLY A 133 3.66 -2.57 0.84
N HIS A 134 2.49 -2.97 0.34
CA HIS A 134 2.27 -4.29 -0.25
C HIS A 134 2.03 -4.22 -1.75
N SER A 135 2.56 -5.17 -2.52
CA SER A 135 2.34 -5.26 -3.97
C SER A 135 2.71 -3.96 -4.69
N LEU A 136 1.78 -3.33 -5.43
CA LEU A 136 1.96 -1.99 -5.99
C LEU A 136 2.34 -0.94 -4.93
N GLY A 137 1.76 -1.01 -3.73
CA GLY A 137 2.15 -0.19 -2.60
C GLY A 137 3.61 -0.42 -2.19
N GLY A 138 4.09 -1.66 -2.29
CA GLY A 138 5.49 -2.01 -2.11
C GLY A 138 6.41 -1.33 -3.13
N LEU A 139 5.99 -1.24 -4.40
CA LEU A 139 6.70 -0.48 -5.43
C LEU A 139 6.72 1.03 -5.12
N ILE A 140 5.59 1.58 -4.67
CA ILE A 140 5.47 2.99 -4.27
C ILE A 140 6.44 3.31 -3.14
N VAL A 141 6.41 2.55 -2.04
CA VAL A 141 7.26 2.83 -0.87
C VAL A 141 8.75 2.61 -1.16
N SER A 142 9.09 1.72 -2.11
CA SER A 142 10.47 1.51 -2.54
C SER A 142 11.03 2.68 -3.33
N ASN A 143 10.24 3.27 -4.24
CA ASN A 143 10.68 4.49 -4.94
C ASN A 143 10.68 5.70 -3.99
N PHE A 144 9.73 5.78 -3.05
CA PHE A 144 9.76 6.77 -1.99
C PHE A 144 11.07 6.71 -1.18
N ALA A 145 11.54 5.50 -0.82
CA ALA A 145 12.77 5.29 -0.06
C ALA A 145 14.04 5.82 -0.76
N GLU A 146 14.08 5.82 -2.10
CA GLU A 146 15.21 6.39 -2.86
C GLU A 146 15.11 7.91 -2.98
N LEU A 147 13.89 8.44 -3.00
CA LEU A 147 13.61 9.88 -3.15
C LEU A 147 13.50 10.62 -1.82
N TRP A 148 13.62 9.91 -0.70
CA TRP A 148 13.63 10.51 0.62
C TRP A 148 14.90 11.33 0.77
N ASP A 149 14.76 12.61 1.03
CA ASP A 149 15.83 13.61 1.14
C ASP A 149 15.82 14.32 2.50
N ASN A 150 15.05 13.81 3.45
CA ASN A 150 14.96 14.33 4.80
C ASN A 150 15.80 13.47 5.77
N GLU A 151 16.34 14.10 6.80
CA GLU A 151 17.11 13.44 7.86
C GLU A 151 16.22 12.66 8.84
N PHE A 152 14.92 12.95 8.87
CA PHE A 152 13.95 12.26 9.72
C PHE A 152 13.98 10.75 9.44
N PRO A 153 14.23 9.91 10.47
CA PRO A 153 14.39 8.46 10.28
C PRO A 153 13.12 7.77 9.76
N VAL A 154 13.26 7.00 8.68
CA VAL A 154 12.18 6.18 8.15
C VAL A 154 12.62 4.74 7.97
N ALA A 155 11.80 3.81 8.46
CA ALA A 155 11.90 2.40 8.12
C ALA A 155 10.88 2.06 7.03
N VAL A 156 11.34 1.45 5.93
CA VAL A 156 10.47 1.06 4.82
C VAL A 156 10.42 -0.45 4.69
N HIS A 157 9.20 -0.99 4.62
CA HIS A 157 8.94 -2.40 4.42
C HIS A 157 8.13 -2.62 3.14
N ALA A 158 8.77 -3.15 2.10
CA ALA A 158 8.11 -3.46 0.82
C ALA A 158 7.78 -4.97 0.75
N ILE A 159 6.51 -5.32 0.77
CA ILE A 159 6.01 -6.69 0.88
C ILE A 159 5.48 -7.18 -0.46
N ALA A 160 5.95 -8.34 -0.93
CA ALA A 160 5.52 -8.99 -2.17
C ALA A 160 5.50 -8.01 -3.36
N ALA A 161 6.54 -7.17 -3.46
CA ALA A 161 6.54 -6.00 -4.33
C ALA A 161 7.16 -6.33 -5.70
N PRO A 162 6.48 -6.05 -6.83
CA PRO A 162 6.99 -6.31 -8.17
C PRO A 162 8.00 -5.23 -8.60
N LEU A 163 9.14 -5.13 -7.91
CA LEU A 163 10.11 -4.06 -8.11
C LEU A 163 10.78 -4.05 -9.48
N LYS A 164 10.85 -5.19 -10.15
CA LYS A 164 11.33 -5.31 -11.54
C LYS A 164 10.27 -4.91 -12.57
N GLY A 165 9.03 -4.69 -12.13
CA GLY A 165 7.86 -4.45 -12.96
C GLY A 165 7.19 -5.76 -13.42
N ILE A 166 5.88 -5.72 -13.63
CA ILE A 166 5.06 -6.89 -14.03
C ILE A 166 4.20 -6.68 -15.28
N SER A 167 4.03 -5.45 -15.80
CA SER A 167 3.08 -5.19 -16.89
C SER A 167 3.59 -4.22 -17.96
N ARG A 168 3.07 -4.40 -19.19
CA ARG A 168 3.19 -3.44 -20.31
C ARG A 168 2.49 -2.10 -20.01
N GLN A 169 1.41 -2.09 -19.22
CA GLN A 169 0.66 -0.87 -18.87
C GLN A 169 1.48 0.12 -18.02
N LEU A 170 2.40 -0.38 -17.20
CA LEU A 170 3.30 0.48 -16.44
C LEU A 170 4.51 0.93 -17.28
N GLN A 171 4.74 0.41 -18.49
CA GLN A 171 5.97 0.71 -19.25
C GLN A 171 6.11 2.19 -19.65
N GLU A 172 5.00 2.91 -19.73
CA GLU A 172 4.98 4.36 -20.00
C GLU A 172 5.14 5.20 -18.73
N CYS A 173 4.96 4.61 -17.55
CA CYS A 173 5.23 5.27 -16.29
C CYS A 173 6.75 5.44 -16.08
N LYS A 174 7.17 6.50 -15.38
CA LYS A 174 8.59 6.65 -15.05
C LYS A 174 8.98 5.64 -13.97
N SER A 175 8.11 5.45 -12.97
CA SER A 175 8.27 4.49 -11.88
C SER A 175 7.78 3.08 -12.23
N LYS A 176 8.28 2.51 -13.33
CA LYS A 176 7.79 1.25 -13.94
C LYS A 176 8.39 -0.06 -13.40
N GLY A 177 9.20 0.04 -12.36
CA GLY A 177 10.08 -1.03 -11.91
C GLY A 177 11.43 -1.00 -12.61
N LYS A 178 12.47 -1.45 -11.91
CA LYS A 178 13.87 -1.40 -12.35
C LYS A 178 14.70 -2.50 -11.68
N ASN A 179 15.89 -2.77 -12.20
CA ASN A 179 16.77 -3.82 -11.70
C ASN A 179 17.62 -3.39 -10.49
N LEU A 180 17.74 -2.09 -10.22
CA LEU A 180 18.60 -1.53 -9.18
C LEU A 180 17.87 -0.42 -8.43
N TYR A 181 17.84 -0.51 -7.11
CA TYR A 181 17.35 0.53 -6.20
C TYR A 181 18.51 1.04 -5.33
N LEU A 182 18.67 2.36 -5.27
CA LEU A 182 19.67 3.08 -4.47
C LEU A 182 18.97 3.73 -3.29
N ILE A 183 18.82 2.98 -2.20
CA ILE A 183 18.10 3.45 -1.02
C ILE A 183 18.90 4.56 -0.33
N ASN A 184 18.20 5.62 0.11
CA ASN A 184 18.82 6.69 0.87
C ASN A 184 19.37 6.15 2.21
N GLU A 185 20.51 6.67 2.65
CA GLU A 185 21.19 6.24 3.89
C GLU A 185 20.37 6.52 5.16
N SER A 186 19.50 7.53 5.16
CA SER A 186 18.58 7.80 6.29
C SER A 186 17.39 6.83 6.34
N VAL A 187 17.25 5.93 5.35
CA VAL A 187 16.15 4.98 5.25
C VAL A 187 16.60 3.56 5.57
N ARG A 188 16.01 2.96 6.61
CA ARG A 188 16.16 1.52 6.88
C ARG A 188 15.18 0.74 5.99
N TYR A 189 15.67 0.19 4.88
CA TYR A 189 14.82 -0.50 3.90
C TYR A 189 14.92 -2.03 3.97
N ILE A 190 13.76 -2.70 3.98
CA ILE A 190 13.63 -4.16 3.85
C ILE A 190 12.59 -4.49 2.77
N GLN A 191 12.97 -5.34 1.82
CA GLN A 191 12.06 -6.00 0.91
C GLN A 191 11.73 -7.42 1.39
N TRP A 192 10.47 -7.70 1.61
CA TRP A 192 9.94 -9.00 2.00
C TRP A 192 9.44 -9.73 0.76
N ARG A 193 10.25 -10.66 0.26
CA ARG A 193 9.99 -11.42 -0.98
C ARG A 193 9.20 -12.67 -0.66
N THR A 194 8.04 -12.84 -1.27
CA THR A 194 7.39 -14.16 -1.31
C THR A 194 8.23 -15.10 -2.17
N ASP A 195 8.15 -16.41 -1.93
CA ASP A 195 8.61 -17.36 -2.95
C ASP A 195 7.75 -17.15 -4.20
N TYR A 196 8.35 -16.60 -5.27
CA TYR A 196 7.58 -16.17 -6.43
C TYR A 196 6.87 -17.33 -7.14
N LYS A 197 7.33 -18.58 -6.97
CA LYS A 197 6.66 -19.77 -7.52
C LYS A 197 5.42 -20.15 -6.71
N GLU A 198 5.36 -19.76 -5.44
CA GLU A 198 4.20 -19.93 -4.56
C GLU A 198 3.30 -18.68 -4.51
N ASP A 199 3.80 -17.54 -5.01
CA ASP A 199 3.06 -16.29 -5.07
C ASP A 199 1.97 -16.35 -6.16
N GLY A 200 0.71 -16.29 -5.74
CA GLY A 200 -0.43 -16.36 -6.67
C GLY A 200 -0.48 -15.25 -7.74
N ALA A 201 0.15 -14.10 -7.48
CA ALA A 201 0.24 -13.00 -8.45
C ALA A 201 1.44 -13.16 -9.40
N PHE A 202 2.50 -13.85 -8.99
CA PHE A 202 3.78 -13.90 -9.73
C PHE A 202 4.14 -15.26 -10.31
N LYS A 203 3.56 -16.37 -9.83
CA LYS A 203 3.97 -17.74 -10.18
C LYS A 203 3.91 -18.09 -11.67
N HIS A 204 3.16 -17.33 -12.46
CA HIS A 204 3.02 -17.51 -13.90
C HIS A 204 3.93 -16.58 -14.73
N LEU A 205 4.75 -15.76 -14.08
CA LEU A 205 5.72 -14.92 -14.76
C LEU A 205 6.98 -15.72 -15.11
N GLU A 206 7.60 -15.37 -16.24
CA GLU A 206 8.85 -15.98 -16.69
C GLU A 206 10.02 -15.69 -15.74
N GLN A 207 10.02 -14.51 -15.13
CA GLN A 207 11.06 -14.02 -14.22
C GLN A 207 10.42 -13.57 -12.90
N ASP A 208 11.16 -13.73 -11.81
CA ASP A 208 10.75 -13.22 -10.51
C ASP A 208 10.73 -11.67 -10.56
N PRO A 209 9.55 -11.03 -10.42
CA PRO A 209 9.45 -9.57 -10.48
C PRO A 209 9.96 -8.90 -9.20
N GLN A 210 10.27 -9.67 -8.15
CA GLN A 210 10.81 -9.15 -6.90
C GLN A 210 12.35 -9.13 -6.93
N ASP A 211 12.97 -9.87 -7.86
CA ASP A 211 14.41 -10.03 -7.90
C ASP A 211 15.13 -8.83 -8.54
N VAL A 212 15.55 -7.93 -7.65
CA VAL A 212 16.30 -6.69 -7.94
C VAL A 212 17.51 -6.55 -7.03
N ILE A 213 18.48 -5.74 -7.46
CA ILE A 213 19.64 -5.33 -6.64
C ILE A 213 19.21 -4.18 -5.74
N LEU A 214 19.51 -4.30 -4.44
CA LEU A 214 19.30 -3.25 -3.44
C LEU A 214 20.65 -2.75 -2.95
N LYS A 215 20.93 -1.45 -3.12
CA LYS A 215 22.03 -0.76 -2.44
C LYS A 215 21.46 -0.05 -1.23
N ASN A 216 22.15 -0.17 -0.08
CA ASN A 216 21.70 0.35 1.22
C ASN A 216 20.33 -0.18 1.67
N GLY A 217 19.95 -1.37 1.19
CA GLY A 217 18.72 -2.05 1.58
C GLY A 217 18.95 -3.55 1.74
N LYS A 218 18.02 -4.22 2.40
CA LYS A 218 18.05 -5.68 2.61
C LYS A 218 16.84 -6.33 1.98
N TYR A 219 16.92 -7.63 1.72
CA TYR A 219 15.75 -8.45 1.43
C TYR A 219 15.67 -9.64 2.38
N VAL A 220 14.45 -10.13 2.58
CA VAL A 220 14.16 -11.38 3.30
C VAL A 220 13.29 -12.22 2.39
N LEU A 221 13.69 -13.47 2.15
CA LEU A 221 12.85 -14.46 1.46
C LEU A 221 11.94 -15.12 2.49
N LEU A 222 10.63 -15.04 2.25
CA LEU A 222 9.59 -15.61 3.11
C LEU A 222 9.55 -17.13 2.97
N PRO A 223 9.12 -17.86 4.02
CA PRO A 223 8.89 -19.30 3.88
C PRO A 223 7.78 -19.57 2.87
N LYS A 224 7.80 -20.74 2.23
CA LYS A 224 6.75 -21.16 1.27
C LYS A 224 5.39 -21.34 1.94
N THR A 225 5.39 -21.70 3.22
CA THR A 225 4.20 -22.02 4.00
C THR A 225 4.23 -21.38 5.38
N TRP A 226 3.06 -21.01 5.89
CA TRP A 226 2.85 -20.52 7.24
C TRP A 226 1.48 -20.99 7.75
N ASN A 227 1.43 -21.55 8.96
CA ASN A 227 0.25 -22.17 9.54
C ASN A 227 -0.43 -23.18 8.59
N GLU A 228 0.39 -24.09 8.03
CA GLU A 228 -0.03 -25.13 7.07
C GLU A 228 -0.65 -24.62 5.75
N ARG A 229 -0.61 -23.30 5.52
CA ARG A 229 -1.12 -22.66 4.30
C ARG A 229 0.05 -22.14 3.47
N ARG A 230 -0.14 -22.11 2.14
CA ARG A 230 0.79 -21.44 1.24
C ARG A 230 0.90 -19.96 1.61
N LEU A 231 2.12 -19.50 1.89
CA LEU A 231 2.42 -18.10 2.17
C LEU A 231 2.59 -17.34 0.84
N GLY A 232 1.46 -17.09 0.18
CA GLY A 232 1.42 -16.36 -1.08
C GLY A 232 1.28 -14.85 -0.92
N HIS A 233 1.05 -14.19 -2.05
CA HIS A 233 0.99 -12.73 -2.21
C HIS A 233 0.30 -11.98 -1.06
N THR A 234 -0.94 -12.35 -0.76
CA THR A 234 -1.79 -11.61 0.18
C THR A 234 -1.48 -11.97 1.63
N LEU A 235 -1.27 -13.26 1.93
CA LEU A 235 -0.99 -13.72 3.29
C LEU A 235 0.38 -13.22 3.80
N SER A 236 1.29 -12.87 2.89
CA SER A 236 2.58 -12.27 3.22
C SER A 236 2.47 -10.99 4.06
N ILE A 237 1.40 -10.20 3.91
CA ILE A 237 1.19 -8.98 4.70
C ILE A 237 1.11 -9.33 6.18
N GLN A 238 0.24 -10.28 6.53
CA GLN A 238 0.04 -10.70 7.91
C GLN A 238 1.33 -11.29 8.49
N TRP A 239 2.00 -12.19 7.74
CA TRP A 239 3.24 -12.79 8.22
C TRP A 239 4.30 -11.74 8.54
N VAL A 240 4.48 -10.74 7.66
CA VAL A 240 5.44 -9.65 7.90
C VAL A 240 5.03 -8.81 9.10
N VAL A 241 3.76 -8.45 9.24
CA VAL A 241 3.28 -7.71 10.42
C VAL A 241 3.56 -8.48 11.71
N ASP A 242 3.40 -9.82 11.72
CA ASP A 242 3.73 -10.64 12.88
C ASP A 242 5.24 -10.67 13.19
N GLN A 243 6.12 -10.49 12.20
CA GLN A 243 7.57 -10.38 12.43
C GLN A 243 8.03 -9.00 12.90
N LEU A 244 7.16 -7.99 12.82
CA LEU A 244 7.47 -6.62 13.21
C LEU A 244 7.02 -6.30 14.65
N GLN A 245 6.36 -7.23 15.34
CA GLN A 245 5.89 -7.09 16.72
C GLN A 245 6.99 -7.38 17.75
#